data_AF-A0A969XI01-F1
#
_entry.id   AF-A0A969XI01-F1
#
_cell.length_a   1.000
_cell.length_b   1.000
_cell.length_c   1.000
_cell.angle_alpha   90.00
_cell.angle_beta   90.00
_cell.angle_gamma   90.00
#
_symmetry.space_group_name_H-M   'P 1'
#
loop_
_entity.id
_entity.type
_entity.pdbx_description
1 polymer ?
#
loop_
_entity_poly.entity_id
_entity_poly.type
_entity_poly.pdbx_seq_one_letter_code
_entity_poly.pdbx_strand_id
1 'polypeptide(L)' 'TNRWGYVRAPRPEATMVALEAVLPQRYWLDINRLLVPFGKHICTGRLPRCSTCPVLDMCQQVGVTSHR' A
#
# COMPACT_ATOMS: atom_id res chain seq x y z
N THR A 1 1.24 -0.49 -0.38
CA THR A 1 2.02 -0.79 -1.59
C THR A 1 3.12 -1.82 -1.34
N ASN A 2 3.99 -1.67 -0.34
CA ASN A 2 4.95 -2.73 0.04
C ASN A 2 4.29 -4.09 0.33
N ARG A 3 3.27 -4.10 1.22
CA ARG A 3 2.47 -5.31 1.51
C ARG A 3 1.73 -5.88 0.30
N TRP A 4 1.45 -5.04 -0.70
CA TRP A 4 0.79 -5.49 -1.92
C TRP A 4 1.78 -6.21 -2.86
N GLY A 5 3.09 -6.12 -2.60
CA GLY A 5 4.13 -6.60 -3.51
C GLY A 5 4.33 -5.68 -4.74
N TYR A 6 3.72 -4.50 -4.74
CA TYR A 6 3.74 -3.60 -5.89
C TYR A 6 5.06 -2.82 -6.03
N VAL A 7 5.65 -2.43 -4.89
CA VAL A 7 6.99 -1.84 -4.82
C VAL A 7 7.69 -2.41 -3.59
N ARG A 8 9.03 -2.32 -3.56
CA ARG A 8 9.83 -2.68 -2.39
C ARG A 8 10.66 -1.48 -1.97
N ALA A 9 10.37 -0.93 -0.80
CA ALA A 9 11.09 0.19 -0.22
C ALA A 9 11.25 0.02 1.29
N PRO A 10 12.43 0.32 1.85
CA PRO A 10 12.71 0.12 3.27
C PRO A 10 12.08 1.20 4.17
N ARG A 11 11.74 2.37 3.62
CA ARG A 11 11.20 3.52 4.35
C ARG A 11 9.99 4.12 3.65
N PRO A 12 9.08 4.79 4.39
CA PRO A 12 7.93 5.48 3.80
C PRO A 12 8.31 6.47 2.71
N GLU A 13 9.35 7.28 2.92
CA GLU A 13 9.78 8.30 1.94
C GLU A 13 10.31 7.64 0.66
N ALA A 14 11.06 6.55 0.80
CA ALA A 14 11.54 5.76 -0.34
C ALA A 14 10.41 5.06 -1.10
N THR A 15 9.26 4.83 -0.46
CA THR A 15 8.10 4.21 -1.10
C THR A 15 7.52 5.12 -2.18
N MET A 16 7.53 6.44 -1.98
CA MET A 16 7.02 7.39 -2.96
C MET A 16 7.88 7.44 -4.22
N VAL A 17 9.19 7.53 -4.06
CA VAL A 17 10.13 7.48 -5.19
C VAL A 17 9.95 6.18 -5.98
N ALA A 18 9.79 5.04 -5.30
CA ALA A 18 9.56 3.76 -5.96
C ALA A 18 8.21 3.72 -6.71
N LEU A 19 7.18 4.37 -6.17
CA LEU A 19 5.87 4.46 -6.83
C LEU A 19 5.91 5.38 -8.05
N GLU A 20 6.58 6.52 -7.97
CA GLU A 20 6.73 7.45 -9.09
C GLU A 20 7.48 6.82 -10.27
N ALA A 21 8.43 5.91 -10.00
CA ALA A 21 9.15 5.17 -11.03
C ALA A 21 8.29 4.15 -11.79
N VAL A 22 7.19 3.66 -11.21
CA VAL A 22 6.32 2.63 -11.82
C VAL A 22 4.96 3.17 -12.24
N LEU A 23 4.52 4.30 -11.71
CA LEU A 23 3.23 4.91 -11.99
C LEU A 23 3.35 6.01 -13.06
N PRO A 24 2.41 6.08 -14.02
CA PRO A 24 2.26 7.23 -14.89
C PRO A 24 2.12 8.54 -14.08
N GLN A 25 2.74 9.62 -14.56
CA GLN A 25 2.81 10.92 -13.87
C GLN A 25 1.44 11.47 -13.43
N ARG A 26 0.39 11.19 -14.22
CA ARG A 26 -1.00 11.59 -13.89
C ARG A 26 -1.49 11.10 -12.53
N TYR A 27 -0.89 10.04 -11.97
CA TYR A 27 -1.32 9.45 -10.70
C TYR A 27 -0.48 9.88 -9.49
N TRP A 28 0.61 10.64 -9.68
CA TRP A 28 1.54 10.94 -8.60
C TRP A 28 0.92 11.74 -7.45
N LEU A 29 0.00 12.66 -7.76
CA LEU A 29 -0.71 13.43 -6.74
C LEU A 29 -1.77 12.57 -6.02
N ASP A 30 -2.57 11.84 -6.79
CA ASP A 30 -3.71 11.09 -6.27
C ASP A 30 -3.28 9.87 -5.45
N ILE A 31 -2.18 9.20 -5.84
CA ILE A 31 -1.75 7.98 -5.16
C ILE A 31 -1.46 8.24 -3.69
N ASN A 32 -0.82 9.38 -3.36
CA ASN A 32 -0.55 9.78 -1.99
C ASN A 32 -1.84 10.04 -1.21
N ARG A 33 -2.74 10.82 -1.82
CA ARG A 33 -4.04 11.16 -1.24
C ARG A 33 -4.88 9.92 -0.93
N LEU A 34 -4.79 8.87 -1.76
CA LEU A 34 -5.50 7.62 -1.58
C LEU A 34 -4.82 6.68 -0.58
N LEU A 35 -3.50 6.56 -0.64
CA LEU A 35 -2.75 5.60 0.19
C LEU A 35 -2.69 5.98 1.66
N VAL A 36 -2.63 7.28 1.99
CA VAL A 36 -2.59 7.75 3.39
C VAL A 36 -3.83 7.30 4.18
N PRO A 37 -5.07 7.62 3.77
CA PRO A 37 -6.25 7.15 4.48
C PRO A 37 -6.42 5.63 4.39
N PHE A 38 -6.05 5.01 3.27
CA PHE A 38 -6.09 3.56 3.12
C PHE A 38 -5.20 2.84 4.14
N GLY A 39 -3.98 3.32 4.34
CA GLY A 39 -3.05 2.78 5.35
C GLY A 39 -3.52 3.02 6.78
N LYS A 40 -4.26 4.10 7.04
CA LYS A 40 -4.80 4.41 8.37
C LYS A 40 -6.04 3.58 8.75
N HIS A 41 -6.87 3.21 7.77
CA HIS A 41 -8.18 2.62 8.05
C HIS A 41 -8.33 1.16 7.59
N ILE A 42 -7.62 0.75 6.53
CA ILE A 42 -7.73 -0.60 5.94
C ILE A 42 -6.44 -1.38 6.16
N CYS A 43 -5.33 -0.96 5.52
CA CYS A 43 -4.05 -1.67 5.61
C CYS A 43 -3.19 -1.16 6.77
N THR A 44 -3.75 -1.21 7.98
CA THR A 44 -3.14 -0.68 9.20
C THR A 44 -1.86 -1.40 9.58
N GLY A 45 -0.91 -0.68 10.19
CA GLY A 45 0.39 -1.23 10.60
C GLY A 45 0.25 -2.49 11.47
N ARG A 46 -0.70 -2.50 12.39
CA ARG A 46 -1.07 -3.67 13.21
C ARG A 46 -2.45 -4.18 12.80
N LEU A 47 -2.56 -5.48 12.54
CA LEU A 47 -3.81 -6.19 12.20
C LEU A 47 -4.62 -5.46 11.11
N PRO A 48 -4.14 -5.45 9.84
CA PRO A 48 -4.89 -4.88 8.72
C PRO A 48 -6.26 -5.53 8.59
N ARG A 49 -7.21 -4.85 7.95
CA ARG A 49 -8.57 -5.34 7.70
C ARG A 49 -8.65 -6.02 6.34
N CYS A 50 -7.91 -7.12 6.16
CA CYS A 50 -7.82 -7.80 4.87
C CYS A 50 -9.19 -8.31 4.40
N SER A 51 -10.04 -8.79 5.31
CA SER A 51 -11.40 -9.27 5.03
C SER A 51 -12.32 -8.26 4.31
N THR A 52 -12.02 -6.96 4.43
CA THR A 52 -12.80 -5.87 3.80
C THR A 52 -11.93 -5.03 2.85
N CYS A 53 -10.74 -5.52 2.51
CA CYS A 53 -9.79 -4.79 1.68
C CYS A 53 -10.21 -4.84 0.20
N PRO A 54 -10.50 -3.68 -0.45
CA PRO A 54 -11.00 -3.65 -1.83
C PRO A 54 -9.97 -4.09 -2.88
N VAL A 55 -8.71 -4.26 -2.48
CA VAL A 55 -7.60 -4.67 -3.36
C VAL A 55 -6.99 -5.99 -2.89
N LEU A 56 -7.71 -6.79 -2.09
CA LEU A 56 -7.20 -8.06 -1.55
C LEU A 56 -6.79 -9.01 -2.66
N ASP A 57 -7.59 -9.14 -3.71
CA ASP A 57 -7.35 -10.06 -4.83
C ASP A 57 -6.05 -9.75 -5.60
N MET A 58 -5.53 -8.52 -5.46
CA MET A 58 -4.27 -8.06 -6.07
C MET A 58 -3.14 -7.95 -5.03
N CYS A 59 -3.39 -8.29 -3.77
CA CYS A 59 -2.46 -8.08 -2.67
C CYS A 59 -1.66 -9.35 -2.39
N GLN A 60 -0.34 -9.28 -2.53
CA GLN A 60 0.55 -10.41 -2.17
C GLN A 60 0.71 -10.62 -0.66
N GLN A 61 0.11 -9.76 0.18
CA GLN A 61 0.16 -9.83 1.64
C GLN A 61 1.58 -9.95 2.23
N VAL A 62 2.58 -9.33 1.60
CA VAL A 62 3.99 -9.42 2.00
C VAL A 62 4.16 -8.99 3.46
N GLY A 63 4.62 -9.91 4.30
CA GLY A 63 4.85 -9.68 5.73
C GLY A 63 3.58 -9.54 6.57
N VAL A 64 2.40 -9.88 6.04
CA VAL A 64 1.15 -9.93 6.83
C VAL A 64 1.00 -11.32 7.41
N THR A 65 1.19 -11.46 8.73
CA THR A 65 1.05 -12.74 9.44
C THR A 65 -0.31 -12.93 10.11
N SER A 66 -1.04 -11.83 10.34
CA SER A 66 -2.38 -11.83 10.94
C SER A 66 -3.16 -10.60 10.48
N HIS A 67 -4.49 -10.74 10.39
CA HIS A 67 -5.40 -9.67 9.98
C HIS A 67 -6.76 -9.84 10.67
N ARG A 68 -7.57 -8.77 10.67
CA ARG A 68 -8.98 -8.80 11.09
C ARG A 68 -9.86 -9.29 9.95
#